data_AF-A0A3D4ACE3-F1
#
_entry.id   AF-A0A3D4ACE3-F1
#
_cell.length_a   1.000
_cell.length_b   1.000
_cell.length_c   1.000
_cell.angle_alpha   90.00
_cell.angle_beta   90.00
_cell.angle_gamma   90.00
#
_symmetry.space_group_name_H-M   'P 1'
#
loop_
_entity.id
_entity.type
_entity.pdbx_description
1 polymer ?
#
loop_
_entity_poly.entity_id
_entity_poly.type
_entity_poly.pdbx_seq_one_letter_code
_entity_poly.pdbx_strand_id
1 'polypeptide(L)'
;YKRQAIYRWAFEKIGGFDVEYHTAGDDVDFCWRLQQAGCVIAFNPTAIVWHHRRSTLRAFLRQQDGYGEAESLLRFKHLIFFGPTGTTKWRGQIYGTPRFSWFVNRPVVYHGIFGEGFFQPIYPASQSEVASYLGSIEWFALTIFLFGLGIFLPVLRIVPYLMLGGTLCVALSYMVHARIDPKFDTLRARLLVMFLAFAQPLVRGWSRYFTWLRFKRTPRSVITRHEHLPAGATFAGSLGRRIFWSEESRDRHYLLGAIFDLLEEEGWRYSVDSGWNDWDIQIYGNFWWSIVLQTVTEYHGDAKCLTLVRLRDRFVTTTVIFNLMALSLLMYRQLNASHVDLWFIIPYLLFLVFLLTRARALKSRVAELVDLAAHRAGMQRALRRGRTTMDISPLPVDAALSVDPVART
;
A
#
# COMPACT_ATOMS: atom_id res chain seq x y z
N TYR A 1 5.83 23.84 4.22
CA TYR A 1 7.19 23.62 4.73
C TYR A 1 7.23 24.00 6.19
N LYS A 2 7.45 23.01 7.05
CA LYS A 2 7.65 23.20 8.48
C LYS A 2 9.15 23.43 8.67
N ARG A 3 9.56 24.45 9.42
CA ARG A 3 10.94 24.53 9.89
C ARG A 3 10.97 23.98 11.31
N GLN A 4 11.97 23.17 11.60
CA GLN A 4 12.11 22.46 12.86
C GLN A 4 13.50 22.73 13.43
N ALA A 5 13.57 22.86 14.75
CA ALA A 5 14.84 22.81 15.48
C ALA A 5 15.01 21.38 15.99
N ILE A 6 16.22 20.84 15.85
CA ILE A 6 16.53 19.45 16.19
C ILE A 6 17.76 19.48 17.09
N TYR A 7 17.74 18.70 18.16
CA TYR A 7 18.94 18.47 18.94
C TYR A 7 19.97 17.69 18.12
N ARG A 8 21.23 18.13 18.14
CA ARG A 8 22.32 17.47 17.41
C ARG A 8 22.41 15.97 17.69
N TRP A 9 22.30 15.57 18.96
CA TRP A 9 22.34 14.16 19.36
C TRP A 9 21.21 13.34 18.71
N ALA A 10 20.02 13.92 18.55
CA ALA A 10 18.88 13.22 17.97
C ALA A 10 19.05 13.06 16.44
N PHE A 11 19.68 14.05 15.80
CA PHE A 11 20.06 13.99 14.39
C PHE A 11 21.10 12.88 14.13
N GLU A 12 22.15 12.83 14.93
CA GLU A 12 23.21 11.82 14.83
C GLU A 12 22.67 10.41 15.16
N LYS A 13 21.77 10.29 16.16
CA LYS A 13 21.15 9.01 16.56
C LYS A 13 20.44 8.29 15.42
N ILE A 14 19.80 9.02 14.50
CA ILE A 14 19.04 8.42 13.38
C ILE A 14 19.80 8.47 12.05
N GLY A 15 21.09 8.85 12.05
CA GLY A 15 21.91 8.89 10.84
C GLY A 15 21.62 10.06 9.91
N GLY A 16 20.98 11.12 10.40
CA GLY A 16 20.70 12.34 9.63
C GLY A 16 19.59 12.21 8.58
N PHE A 17 19.60 13.09 7.58
CA PHE A 17 18.65 13.07 6.46
C PHE A 17 19.01 11.97 5.46
N ASP A 18 17.98 11.32 4.93
CA ASP A 18 18.14 10.29 3.92
C ASP A 18 18.36 10.92 2.54
N VAL A 19 19.41 10.49 1.85
CA VAL A 19 19.87 11.05 0.57
C VAL A 19 18.92 10.75 -0.59
N GLU A 20 18.00 9.79 -0.46
CA GLU A 20 17.01 9.49 -1.50
C GLU A 20 15.99 10.63 -1.70
N TYR A 21 15.82 11.52 -0.71
CA TYR A 21 14.88 12.64 -0.78
C TYR A 21 15.56 13.90 -1.34
N HIS A 22 15.44 14.12 -2.65
CA HIS A 22 16.01 15.31 -3.31
C HIS A 22 15.04 16.49 -3.46
N THR A 23 13.73 16.22 -3.49
CA THR A 23 12.71 17.24 -3.84
C THR A 23 11.88 17.68 -2.63
N ALA A 24 11.33 16.73 -1.88
CA ALA A 24 10.51 16.94 -0.69
C ALA A 24 10.39 15.64 0.13
N GLY A 25 9.88 15.74 1.36
CA GLY A 25 9.56 14.58 2.20
C GLY A 25 10.70 14.13 3.13
N ASP A 26 11.88 14.72 2.98
CA ASP A 26 13.03 14.59 3.87
C ASP A 26 12.68 14.95 5.33
N ASP A 27 11.92 16.03 5.52
CA ASP A 27 11.46 16.48 6.83
C ASP A 27 10.49 15.48 7.49
N VAL A 28 9.59 14.91 6.69
CA VAL A 28 8.60 13.92 7.14
C VAL A 28 9.27 12.60 7.50
N ASP A 29 10.13 12.08 6.61
CA ASP A 29 10.92 10.86 6.83
C ASP A 29 11.73 10.97 8.12
N PHE A 30 12.47 12.08 8.27
CA PHE A 30 13.26 12.35 9.45
C PHE A 30 12.42 12.37 10.73
N CYS A 31 11.27 13.06 10.73
CA CYS A 31 10.38 13.11 11.88
C CYS A 31 9.84 11.74 12.26
N TRP A 32 9.48 10.92 11.28
CA TRP A 32 8.95 9.58 11.53
C TRP A 32 10.03 8.63 12.04
N ARG A 33 11.24 8.65 11.48
CA ARG A 33 12.38 7.89 12.03
C ARG A 33 12.70 8.31 13.46
N LEU A 34 12.62 9.60 13.76
CA LEU A 34 12.84 10.13 15.12
C LEU A 34 11.76 9.64 16.09
N GLN A 35 10.49 9.64 15.69
CA GLN A 35 9.39 9.06 16.48
C GLN A 35 9.54 7.55 16.69
N GLN A 36 9.94 6.81 15.65
CA GLN A 36 10.21 5.38 15.73
C GLN A 36 11.40 5.06 16.65
N ALA A 37 12.39 5.94 16.71
CA ALA A 37 13.51 5.86 17.66
C ALA A 37 13.15 6.24 19.11
N GLY A 38 11.86 6.39 19.41
CA GLY A 38 11.33 6.73 20.74
C GLY A 38 11.47 8.19 21.14
N CYS A 39 11.89 9.07 20.24
CA CYS A 39 12.02 10.50 20.53
C CYS A 39 10.66 11.22 20.39
N VAL A 40 10.50 12.30 21.16
CA VAL A 40 9.26 13.08 21.20
C VAL A 40 9.41 14.34 20.34
N ILE A 41 8.39 14.63 19.53
CA ILE A 41 8.28 15.88 18.77
C ILE A 41 7.21 16.73 19.45
N ALA A 42 7.58 17.95 19.85
CA ALA A 42 6.68 18.90 20.50
C ALA A 42 6.50 20.16 19.66
N PHE A 43 5.33 20.77 19.77
CA PHE A 43 5.02 22.07 19.18
C PHE A 43 5.39 23.19 20.16
N ASN A 44 6.21 24.15 19.74
CA ASN A 44 6.48 25.35 20.52
C ASN A 44 5.69 26.54 19.95
N PRO A 45 4.70 27.09 20.67
CA PRO A 45 3.86 28.19 20.17
C PRO A 45 4.63 29.50 19.97
N THR A 46 5.78 29.70 20.62
CA THR A 46 6.61 30.91 20.48
C THR A 46 7.62 30.82 19.34
N ALA A 47 7.79 29.63 18.74
CA ALA A 47 8.68 29.46 17.60
C ALA A 47 8.04 30.04 16.34
N ILE A 48 8.51 31.22 15.92
CA ILE A 48 8.00 31.93 14.74
C ILE A 48 8.92 31.69 13.55
N VAL A 49 8.32 31.38 12.41
CA VAL A 49 9.03 31.14 11.15
C VAL A 49 8.37 31.93 10.04
N TRP A 50 9.14 32.82 9.42
CA TRP A 50 8.72 33.50 8.21
C TRP A 50 8.99 32.62 6.99
N HIS A 51 7.97 32.41 6.17
CA HIS A 51 8.06 31.60 4.96
C HIS A 51 7.54 32.36 3.75
N HIS A 52 8.41 32.56 2.77
CA HIS A 52 8.02 33.08 1.47
C HIS A 52 7.32 32.01 0.66
N ARG A 53 6.01 32.19 0.43
CA ARG A 53 5.22 31.31 -0.43
C ARG A 53 5.64 31.47 -1.89
N ARG A 54 5.41 30.44 -2.69
CA ARG A 54 5.64 30.51 -4.14
C ARG A 54 4.65 31.52 -4.74
N SER A 55 5.17 32.49 -5.48
CA SER A 55 4.39 33.59 -6.07
C SER A 55 3.80 33.26 -7.44
N THR A 56 4.22 32.15 -8.06
CA THR A 56 3.80 31.78 -9.42
C THR A 56 3.06 30.44 -9.45
N LEU A 57 2.09 30.34 -10.36
CA LEU A 57 1.32 29.11 -10.58
C LEU A 57 2.22 27.92 -10.91
N ARG A 58 3.20 28.13 -11.82
CA ARG A 58 4.13 27.08 -12.23
C ARG A 58 4.96 26.56 -11.06
N ALA A 59 5.43 27.44 -10.18
CA ALA A 59 6.20 27.03 -9.00
C ALA A 59 5.33 26.30 -7.98
N PHE A 60 4.06 26.69 -7.82
CA PHE A 60 3.11 25.97 -6.98
C PHE A 60 2.82 24.56 -7.52
N LEU A 61 2.54 24.40 -8.81
CA LEU A 61 2.26 23.08 -9.38
C LEU A 61 3.49 22.16 -9.33
N ARG A 62 4.70 22.67 -9.60
CA ARG A 62 5.95 21.93 -9.38
C ARG A 62 6.14 21.48 -7.93
N GLN A 63 5.72 22.30 -6.97
CA GLN A 63 5.76 21.93 -5.57
C GLN A 63 4.78 20.78 -5.26
N GLN A 64 3.58 20.79 -5.86
CA GLN A 64 2.62 19.69 -5.71
C GLN A 64 3.11 18.40 -6.36
N ASP A 65 3.79 18.51 -7.51
CA ASP A 65 4.46 17.42 -8.20
C ASP A 65 5.53 16.76 -7.30
N GLY A 66 6.43 17.56 -6.73
CA GLY A 66 7.44 17.08 -5.78
C GLY A 66 6.84 16.47 -4.50
N TYR A 67 5.71 17.00 -4.01
CA TYR A 67 4.99 16.38 -2.90
C TYR A 67 4.40 15.02 -3.25
N GLY A 68 3.92 14.83 -4.49
CA GLY A 68 3.41 13.53 -4.93
C GLY A 68 4.50 12.46 -5.00
N GLU A 69 5.67 12.83 -5.52
CA GLU A 69 6.86 11.97 -5.58
C GLU A 69 7.30 11.56 -4.17
N ALA A 70 7.45 12.55 -3.28
CA ALA A 70 7.82 12.36 -1.89
C ALA A 70 6.86 11.44 -1.13
N GLU A 71 5.54 11.63 -1.29
CA GLU A 71 4.52 10.76 -0.69
C GLU A 71 4.66 9.32 -1.15
N SER A 72 4.98 9.09 -2.44
CA SER A 72 5.18 7.73 -2.95
C SER A 72 6.41 7.07 -2.33
N LEU A 73 7.53 7.80 -2.18
CA LEU A 73 8.76 7.28 -1.58
C LEU A 73 8.59 7.01 -0.08
N LEU A 74 8.03 7.98 0.65
CA LEU A 74 7.64 7.84 2.05
C LEU A 74 6.72 6.65 2.28
N ARG A 75 5.79 6.39 1.35
CA ARG A 75 4.90 5.23 1.44
C ARG A 75 5.66 3.92 1.38
N PHE A 76 6.83 3.81 0.76
CA PHE A 76 7.60 2.55 0.79
C PHE A 76 8.32 2.35 2.12
N LYS A 77 8.86 3.42 2.74
CA LYS A 77 9.63 3.34 3.98
C LYS A 77 8.77 3.33 5.25
N HIS A 78 7.67 4.08 5.22
CA HIS A 78 6.92 4.48 6.41
C HIS A 78 5.43 4.19 6.27
N LEU A 79 5.14 2.94 5.90
CA LEU A 79 3.81 2.41 5.58
C LEU A 79 2.76 2.65 6.68
N ILE A 80 3.20 2.63 7.93
CA ILE A 80 2.36 2.83 9.11
C ILE A 80 1.64 4.19 9.09
N PHE A 81 2.21 5.20 8.43
CA PHE A 81 1.64 6.54 8.38
C PHE A 81 0.78 6.79 7.14
N PHE A 82 0.42 5.76 6.37
CA PHE A 82 -0.42 5.89 5.16
C PHE A 82 -1.75 5.15 5.28
N GLY A 83 -2.79 5.69 4.63
CA GLY A 83 -4.08 5.04 4.48
C GLY A 83 -4.16 4.08 3.29
N PRO A 84 -5.26 3.33 3.17
CA PRO A 84 -5.46 2.33 2.09
C PRO A 84 -5.44 2.95 0.69
N THR A 85 -5.79 4.23 0.55
CA THR A 85 -5.75 5.01 -0.69
C THR A 85 -4.37 5.62 -1.00
N GLY A 86 -3.36 5.41 -0.14
CA GLY A 86 -2.02 5.97 -0.32
C GLY A 86 -1.90 7.45 0.02
N THR A 87 -2.85 8.02 0.76
CA THR A 87 -2.74 9.34 1.37
C THR A 87 -2.06 9.24 2.73
N THR A 88 -1.24 10.23 3.08
CA THR A 88 -0.62 10.33 4.41
C THR A 88 -1.68 10.54 5.48
N LYS A 89 -1.65 9.73 6.54
CA LYS A 89 -2.44 9.89 7.76
C LYS A 89 -1.65 10.72 8.75
N TRP A 90 -2.18 11.88 9.12
CA TRP A 90 -1.59 12.73 10.14
C TRP A 90 -2.36 12.57 11.45
N ARG A 91 -1.64 12.47 12.57
CA ARG A 91 -2.26 12.65 13.89
C ARG A 91 -2.70 14.11 14.01
N GLY A 92 -4.00 14.37 13.90
CA GLY A 92 -4.60 15.71 13.92
C GLY A 92 -5.01 16.22 12.53
N GLN A 93 -5.10 17.54 12.39
CA GLN A 93 -5.59 18.19 11.17
C GLN A 93 -4.48 18.99 10.50
N ILE A 94 -4.30 18.81 9.19
CA ILE A 94 -3.45 19.71 8.39
C ILE A 94 -4.26 20.98 8.12
N TYR A 95 -3.62 22.14 8.27
CA TYR A 95 -4.26 23.44 8.05
C TYR A 95 -4.90 23.54 6.65
N GLY A 96 -6.13 24.07 6.60
CA GLY A 96 -6.75 24.54 5.37
C GLY A 96 -7.60 23.55 4.58
N THR A 97 -7.82 22.31 5.06
CA THR A 97 -8.79 21.42 4.41
C THR A 97 -10.23 21.84 4.76
N PRO A 98 -11.06 22.21 3.77
CA PRO A 98 -12.47 22.51 4.00
C PRO A 98 -13.21 21.26 4.47
N ARG A 99 -14.17 21.46 5.37
CA ARG A 99 -15.02 20.40 5.90
C ARG A 99 -16.10 20.06 4.88
N PHE A 100 -15.95 18.94 4.17
CA PHE A 100 -17.07 18.26 3.50
C PHE A 100 -17.64 17.16 4.40
N SER A 101 -17.87 17.46 5.69
CA SER A 101 -18.31 16.48 6.69
C SER A 101 -19.80 16.11 6.59
N TRP A 102 -20.53 16.65 5.61
CA TRP A 102 -21.97 16.44 5.47
C TRP A 102 -22.34 15.19 4.66
N PHE A 103 -21.38 14.57 3.96
CA PHE A 103 -21.59 13.33 3.20
C PHE A 103 -20.83 12.17 3.84
N VAL A 104 -21.59 11.21 4.39
CA VAL A 104 -21.22 9.84 4.77
C VAL A 104 -19.77 9.68 5.26
N ASN A 105 -19.51 10.06 6.51
CA ASN A 105 -18.31 9.61 7.22
C ASN A 105 -18.62 8.28 7.92
N ARG A 106 -18.07 7.17 7.42
CA ARG A 106 -18.12 5.91 8.17
C ARG A 106 -17.04 5.96 9.27
N PRO A 107 -17.36 5.65 10.53
CA PRO A 107 -16.34 5.47 11.54
C PRO A 107 -15.40 4.34 11.13
N VAL A 108 -14.10 4.54 11.24
CA VAL A 108 -13.09 3.51 10.99
C VAL A 108 -12.53 3.06 12.33
N VAL A 109 -12.53 1.74 12.55
CA VAL A 109 -11.95 1.14 13.74
C VAL A 109 -10.46 0.95 13.51
N TYR A 110 -9.65 1.53 14.39
CA TYR A 110 -8.22 1.22 14.43
C TYR A 110 -8.03 -0.08 15.20
N HIS A 111 -7.36 -1.05 14.58
CA HIS A 111 -7.10 -2.36 15.18
C HIS A 111 -5.65 -2.53 15.64
N GLY A 112 -4.80 -1.50 15.47
CA GLY A 112 -3.35 -1.64 15.73
C GLY A 112 -2.65 -2.38 14.61
N ILE A 113 -1.35 -2.08 14.44
CA ILE A 113 -0.49 -2.80 13.48
C ILE A 113 -0.64 -4.28 13.79
N PHE A 114 -0.91 -5.10 12.77
CA PHE A 114 -1.04 -6.55 12.96
C PHE A 114 -2.21 -6.94 13.88
N GLY A 115 -3.20 -6.08 14.06
CA GLY A 115 -4.34 -6.37 14.94
C GLY A 115 -4.02 -6.33 16.44
N GLU A 116 -2.83 -5.86 16.82
CA GLU A 116 -2.32 -5.85 18.21
C GLU A 116 -2.77 -4.61 19.01
N GLY A 117 -3.78 -3.88 18.54
CA GLY A 117 -4.31 -2.72 19.23
C GLY A 117 -5.05 -3.12 20.50
N PHE A 118 -4.43 -2.86 21.68
CA PHE A 118 -5.04 -3.12 23.00
C PHE A 118 -6.44 -2.51 23.18
N PHE A 119 -6.71 -1.39 22.51
CA PHE A 119 -8.00 -0.73 22.47
C PHE A 119 -8.34 -0.41 21.01
N GLN A 120 -9.61 -0.55 20.66
CA GLN A 120 -10.18 -0.24 19.35
C GLN A 120 -10.93 1.10 19.40
N PRO A 121 -10.22 2.24 19.40
CA PRO A 121 -10.86 3.53 19.41
C PRO A 121 -11.58 3.76 18.08
N ILE A 122 -12.82 4.24 18.17
CA ILE A 122 -13.55 4.73 17.01
C ILE A 122 -13.08 6.15 16.73
N TYR A 123 -12.37 6.35 15.64
CA TYR A 123 -11.91 7.68 15.25
C TYR A 123 -12.96 8.37 14.36
N PRO A 124 -13.29 9.65 14.64
CA PRO A 124 -14.05 10.44 13.70
C PRO A 124 -13.20 10.65 12.44
N ALA A 125 -13.75 10.34 11.26
CA ALA A 125 -13.08 10.64 10.00
C ALA A 125 -12.91 12.17 9.89
N SER A 126 -11.68 12.64 10.14
CA SER A 126 -11.35 14.07 10.16
C SER A 126 -11.35 14.71 8.77
N GLN A 127 -11.39 13.88 7.71
CA GLN A 127 -11.39 14.29 6.31
C GLN A 127 -12.55 13.60 5.57
N SER A 128 -13.19 14.33 4.66
CA SER A 128 -14.21 13.75 3.78
C SER A 128 -13.54 12.84 2.76
N GLU A 129 -13.70 11.52 2.93
CA GLU A 129 -13.21 10.54 1.96
C GLU A 129 -13.79 10.79 0.57
N VAL A 130 -15.05 11.25 0.50
CA VAL A 130 -15.74 11.59 -0.74
C VAL A 130 -15.03 12.73 -1.46
N ALA A 131 -14.71 13.84 -0.78
CA ALA A 131 -14.01 14.96 -1.42
C ALA A 131 -12.60 14.56 -1.90
N SER A 132 -11.90 13.72 -1.13
CA SER A 132 -10.60 13.16 -1.56
C SER A 132 -10.75 12.25 -2.77
N TYR A 133 -11.84 11.48 -2.87
CA TYR A 133 -12.11 10.59 -3.99
C TYR A 133 -12.52 11.37 -5.24
N LEU A 134 -13.39 12.37 -5.12
CA LEU A 134 -13.83 13.23 -6.22
C LEU A 134 -12.69 14.05 -6.83
N GLY A 135 -11.66 14.38 -6.04
CA GLY A 135 -10.44 15.04 -6.51
C GLY A 135 -9.33 14.06 -6.93
N SER A 136 -9.56 12.76 -6.85
CA SER A 136 -8.53 11.76 -7.14
C SER A 136 -8.26 11.62 -8.65
N ILE A 137 -7.06 11.14 -8.99
CA ILE A 137 -6.70 10.88 -10.38
C ILE A 137 -7.50 9.70 -10.95
N GLU A 138 -7.87 8.72 -10.11
CA GLU A 138 -8.68 7.57 -10.47
C GLU A 138 -10.09 8.01 -10.90
N TRP A 139 -10.71 8.93 -10.15
CA TRP A 139 -12.01 9.49 -10.50
C TRP A 139 -11.95 10.28 -11.80
N PHE A 140 -10.92 11.10 -12.00
CA PHE A 140 -10.77 11.88 -13.21
C PHE A 140 -10.49 11.00 -14.45
N ALA A 141 -9.64 9.98 -14.31
CA ALA A 141 -9.38 9.01 -15.37
C ALA A 141 -10.65 8.23 -15.75
N LEU A 142 -11.44 7.79 -14.77
CA LEU A 142 -12.74 7.16 -15.01
C LEU A 142 -13.71 8.13 -15.70
N THR A 143 -13.72 9.40 -15.31
CA THR A 143 -14.56 10.44 -15.93
C THR A 143 -14.22 10.61 -17.41
N ILE A 144 -12.93 10.74 -17.76
CA ILE A 144 -12.47 10.82 -19.16
C ILE A 144 -12.85 9.56 -19.93
N PHE A 145 -12.66 8.39 -19.33
CA PHE A 145 -13.01 7.12 -19.95
C PHE A 145 -14.51 7.04 -20.29
N LEU A 146 -15.38 7.43 -19.35
CA LEU A 146 -16.82 7.46 -19.56
C LEU A 146 -17.26 8.54 -20.56
N PHE A 147 -16.54 9.67 -20.65
CA PHE A 147 -16.76 10.63 -21.75
C PHE A 147 -16.50 9.98 -23.11
N GLY A 148 -15.40 9.24 -23.25
CA GLY A 148 -15.09 8.47 -24.45
C GLY A 148 -16.18 7.46 -24.80
N LEU A 149 -16.67 6.71 -23.81
CA LEU A 149 -17.81 5.80 -24.01
C LEU A 149 -19.10 6.55 -24.36
N GLY A 150 -19.32 7.73 -23.79
CA GLY A 150 -20.48 8.57 -24.04
C GLY A 150 -20.60 9.02 -25.50
N ILE A 151 -19.49 9.12 -26.24
CA ILE A 151 -19.52 9.39 -27.69
C ILE A 151 -20.37 8.32 -28.39
N PHE A 152 -20.13 7.05 -28.05
CA PHE A 152 -20.75 5.87 -28.64
C PHE A 152 -22.09 5.49 -28.01
N LEU A 153 -22.27 5.77 -26.72
CA LEU A 153 -23.45 5.43 -25.93
C LEU A 153 -24.08 6.70 -25.35
N PRO A 154 -25.02 7.35 -26.09
CA PRO A 154 -25.60 8.64 -25.67
C PRO A 154 -26.24 8.61 -24.28
N VAL A 155 -26.82 7.48 -23.87
CA VAL A 155 -27.43 7.28 -22.54
C VAL A 155 -26.43 7.48 -21.41
N LEU A 156 -25.16 7.12 -21.63
CA LEU A 156 -24.12 7.25 -20.61
C LEU A 156 -23.53 8.66 -20.50
N ARG A 157 -23.85 9.58 -21.44
CA ARG A 157 -23.23 10.93 -21.48
C ARG A 157 -23.47 11.73 -20.21
N ILE A 158 -24.61 11.55 -19.54
CA ILE A 158 -24.93 12.31 -18.31
C ILE A 158 -24.00 11.95 -17.15
N VAL A 159 -23.52 10.72 -17.08
CA VAL A 159 -22.69 10.21 -15.97
C VAL A 159 -21.37 10.99 -15.82
N PRO A 160 -20.51 11.12 -16.85
CA PRO A 160 -19.27 11.86 -16.72
C PRO A 160 -19.48 13.36 -16.48
N TYR A 161 -20.59 13.96 -16.94
CA TYR A 161 -20.93 15.35 -16.57
C TYR A 161 -21.22 15.48 -15.07
N LEU A 162 -21.99 14.55 -14.49
CA LEU A 162 -22.24 14.51 -13.05
C LEU A 162 -20.96 14.28 -12.26
N MET A 163 -20.07 13.41 -12.76
CA MET A 163 -18.77 13.14 -12.12
C MET A 163 -17.87 14.36 -12.11
N LEU A 164 -17.75 15.07 -13.24
CA LEU A 164 -17.01 16.33 -13.36
C LEU A 164 -17.65 17.41 -12.49
N GLY A 165 -18.98 17.48 -12.45
CA GLY A 165 -19.74 18.36 -11.57
C GLY A 165 -19.39 18.14 -10.10
N GLY A 166 -19.29 16.88 -9.65
CA GLY A 166 -18.83 16.55 -8.30
C GLY A 166 -17.44 17.11 -7.97
N THR A 167 -16.47 16.94 -8.87
CA THR A 167 -15.12 17.50 -8.71
C THR A 167 -15.14 19.04 -8.68
N LEU A 168 -15.96 19.67 -9.53
CA LEU A 168 -16.12 21.12 -9.57
C LEU A 168 -16.80 21.65 -8.29
N CYS A 169 -17.77 20.95 -7.73
CA CYS A 169 -18.39 21.32 -6.46
C CYS A 169 -17.37 21.33 -5.31
N VAL A 170 -16.43 20.39 -5.30
CA VAL A 170 -15.32 20.39 -4.33
C VAL A 170 -14.46 21.64 -4.53
N ALA A 171 -14.02 21.93 -5.76
CA ALA A 171 -13.22 23.11 -6.07
C ALA A 171 -13.95 24.43 -5.74
N LEU A 172 -15.26 24.51 -6.02
CA LEU A 172 -16.11 25.64 -5.71
C LEU A 172 -16.21 25.87 -4.19
N SER A 173 -16.27 24.80 -3.41
CA SER A 173 -16.25 24.94 -1.95
C SER A 173 -14.96 25.59 -1.45
N TYR A 174 -13.80 25.27 -2.02
CA TYR A 174 -12.56 25.99 -1.71
C TYR A 174 -12.64 27.47 -2.08
N MET A 175 -13.23 27.80 -3.23
CA MET A 175 -13.44 29.18 -3.66
C MET A 175 -14.25 30.00 -2.65
N VAL A 176 -15.31 29.41 -2.09
CA VAL A 176 -16.22 30.09 -1.14
C VAL A 176 -15.58 30.24 0.23
N HIS A 177 -14.94 29.17 0.74
CA HIS A 177 -14.46 29.11 2.12
C HIS A 177 -13.03 29.62 2.33
N ALA A 178 -12.26 29.83 1.27
CA ALA A 178 -10.91 30.36 1.39
C ALA A 178 -10.92 31.77 1.99
N ARG A 179 -10.18 31.94 3.09
CA ARG A 179 -9.94 33.26 3.70
C ARG A 179 -8.87 33.97 2.87
N ILE A 180 -9.30 34.95 2.09
CA ILE A 180 -8.43 35.86 1.33
C ILE A 180 -8.43 37.19 2.08
N ASP A 181 -7.27 37.83 2.15
CA ASP A 181 -7.17 39.19 2.68
C ASP A 181 -8.12 40.11 1.88
N PRO A 182 -8.97 40.92 2.53
CA PRO A 182 -9.96 41.76 1.86
C PRO A 182 -9.41 42.60 0.70
N LYS A 183 -8.14 43.04 0.79
CA LYS A 183 -7.48 43.82 -0.27
C LYS A 183 -7.35 43.04 -1.58
N PHE A 184 -7.23 41.72 -1.50
CA PHE A 184 -6.98 40.82 -2.63
C PHE A 184 -8.19 39.94 -2.96
N ASP A 185 -9.30 40.09 -2.23
CA ASP A 185 -10.52 39.30 -2.39
C ASP A 185 -11.33 39.75 -3.62
N THR A 186 -10.80 39.40 -4.80
CA THR A 186 -11.42 39.67 -6.10
C THR A 186 -11.97 38.38 -6.70
N LEU A 187 -12.93 38.49 -7.62
CA LEU A 187 -13.44 37.34 -8.37
C LEU A 187 -12.29 36.57 -9.07
N ARG A 188 -11.29 37.29 -9.60
CA ARG A 188 -10.12 36.67 -10.23
C ARG A 188 -9.29 35.85 -9.24
N ALA A 189 -9.07 36.36 -8.02
CA ALA A 189 -8.37 35.64 -6.97
C ALA A 189 -9.15 34.39 -6.52
N ARG A 190 -10.47 34.50 -6.39
CA ARG A 190 -11.33 33.35 -6.05
C ARG A 190 -11.35 32.28 -7.15
N LEU A 191 -11.49 32.67 -8.41
CA LEU A 191 -11.38 31.75 -9.55
C LEU A 191 -10.01 31.08 -9.61
N LEU A 192 -8.93 31.80 -9.27
CA LEU A 192 -7.60 31.22 -9.15
C LEU A 192 -7.56 30.17 -8.03
N VAL A 193 -8.13 30.45 -6.84
CA VAL A 193 -8.23 29.45 -5.76
C VAL A 193 -8.99 28.20 -6.19
N MET A 194 -10.12 28.37 -6.89
CA MET A 194 -10.89 27.27 -7.45
C MET A 194 -10.03 26.42 -8.41
N PHE A 195 -9.33 27.08 -9.33
CA PHE A 195 -8.43 26.43 -10.28
C PHE A 195 -7.31 25.67 -9.56
N LEU A 196 -6.69 26.27 -8.55
CA LEU A 196 -5.64 25.62 -7.75
C LEU A 196 -6.18 24.40 -7.01
N ALA A 197 -7.37 24.49 -6.41
CA ALA A 197 -8.03 23.38 -5.72
C ALA A 197 -8.39 22.22 -6.67
N PHE A 198 -8.69 22.52 -7.93
CA PHE A 198 -8.90 21.52 -8.98
C PHE A 198 -7.59 20.90 -9.48
N ALA A 199 -6.58 21.74 -9.78
CA ALA A 199 -5.34 21.30 -10.41
C ALA A 199 -4.38 20.59 -9.46
N GLN A 200 -4.29 21.02 -8.19
CA GLN A 200 -3.36 20.45 -7.21
C GLN A 200 -3.52 18.93 -7.03
N PRO A 201 -4.72 18.39 -6.79
CA PRO A 201 -4.92 16.95 -6.60
C PRO A 201 -4.52 16.13 -7.82
N LEU A 202 -4.76 16.65 -9.03
CA LEU A 202 -4.40 15.98 -10.28
C LEU A 202 -2.88 15.93 -10.47
N VAL A 203 -2.17 17.05 -10.29
CA VAL A 203 -0.71 17.11 -10.44
C VAL A 203 -0.02 16.26 -9.37
N ARG A 204 -0.41 16.40 -8.10
CA ARG A 204 0.14 15.60 -7.01
C ARG A 204 -0.18 14.11 -7.19
N GLY A 205 -1.42 13.80 -7.57
CA GLY A 205 -1.90 12.45 -7.81
C GLY A 205 -1.17 11.77 -8.97
N TRP A 206 -0.92 12.50 -10.06
CA TRP A 206 -0.13 12.04 -11.20
C TRP A 206 1.28 11.65 -10.78
N SER A 207 2.02 12.57 -10.16
CA SER A 207 3.38 12.31 -9.69
C SER A 207 3.44 11.11 -8.74
N ARG A 208 2.53 11.07 -7.76
CA ARG A 208 2.42 9.96 -6.82
C ARG A 208 2.16 8.62 -7.53
N TYR A 209 1.24 8.57 -8.48
CA TYR A 209 0.87 7.33 -9.17
C TYR A 209 1.99 6.84 -10.10
N PHE A 210 2.65 7.74 -10.83
CA PHE A 210 3.74 7.37 -11.73
C PHE A 210 5.01 6.97 -10.96
N THR A 211 5.35 7.70 -9.91
CA THR A 211 6.45 7.34 -9.00
C THR A 211 6.16 5.97 -8.38
N TRP A 212 4.94 5.77 -7.89
CA TRP A 212 4.50 4.48 -7.36
C TRP A 212 4.65 3.35 -8.37
N LEU A 213 4.14 3.51 -9.60
CA LEU A 213 4.27 2.51 -10.65
C LEU A 213 5.72 2.17 -11.03
N ARG A 214 6.62 3.16 -10.92
CA ARG A 214 8.05 2.99 -11.20
C ARG A 214 8.74 2.15 -10.13
N PHE A 215 8.39 2.35 -8.86
CA PHE A 215 9.04 1.69 -7.71
C PHE A 215 8.29 0.47 -7.17
N LYS A 216 7.02 0.25 -7.55
CA LYS A 216 6.18 -0.88 -7.09
C LYS A 216 6.64 -2.24 -7.62
N ARG A 217 7.52 -2.30 -8.62
CA ARG A 217 7.82 -3.56 -9.31
C ARG A 217 8.93 -4.32 -8.59
N THR A 218 8.62 -5.51 -8.09
CA THR A 218 9.65 -6.46 -7.69
C THR A 218 10.39 -6.93 -8.94
N PRO A 219 11.75 -6.97 -8.94
CA PRO A 219 12.50 -7.44 -10.09
C PRO A 219 12.04 -8.83 -10.56
N ARG A 220 11.97 -9.04 -11.88
CA ARG A 220 11.51 -10.33 -12.44
C ARG A 220 12.39 -11.50 -12.01
N SER A 221 13.67 -11.25 -11.75
CA SER A 221 14.62 -12.23 -11.23
C SER A 221 14.16 -12.84 -9.90
N VAL A 222 13.57 -12.03 -9.02
CA VAL A 222 13.08 -12.45 -7.70
C VAL A 222 11.81 -13.31 -7.85
N ILE A 223 10.88 -12.87 -8.70
CA ILE A 223 9.60 -13.58 -8.94
C ILE A 223 9.82 -14.95 -9.62
N THR A 224 10.91 -15.11 -10.38
CA THR A 224 11.21 -16.34 -11.15
C THR A 224 12.10 -17.32 -10.40
N ARG A 225 12.74 -16.92 -9.28
CA ARG A 225 13.46 -17.85 -8.41
C ARG A 225 12.46 -18.78 -7.73
N HIS A 226 12.82 -20.05 -7.57
CA HIS A 226 12.06 -21.02 -6.79
C HIS A 226 12.82 -21.37 -5.53
N GLU A 227 12.11 -21.44 -4.40
CA GLU A 227 12.72 -21.86 -3.15
C GLU A 227 12.81 -23.37 -3.08
N HIS A 228 13.94 -23.84 -2.56
CA HIS A 228 14.15 -25.24 -2.28
C HIS A 228 13.96 -25.42 -0.78
N LEU A 229 12.85 -26.04 -0.39
CA LEU A 229 12.69 -26.52 0.98
C LEU A 229 13.70 -27.66 1.24
N PRO A 230 14.26 -27.76 2.46
CA PRO A 230 15.12 -28.89 2.81
C PRO A 230 14.37 -30.22 2.68
N ALA A 231 15.13 -31.28 2.41
CA ALA A 231 14.62 -32.61 2.07
C ALA A 231 13.59 -33.11 3.10
N GLY A 232 12.33 -33.32 2.65
CA GLY A 232 11.22 -33.81 3.48
C GLY A 232 10.04 -32.85 3.62
N ALA A 233 10.23 -31.55 3.42
CA ALA A 233 9.13 -30.58 3.47
C ALA A 233 8.44 -30.44 2.10
N THR A 234 7.10 -30.58 2.07
CA THR A 234 6.33 -30.55 0.82
C THR A 234 5.61 -29.21 0.62
N PHE A 235 5.61 -28.70 -0.61
CA PHE A 235 4.82 -27.53 -1.02
C PHE A 235 3.31 -27.82 -1.16
N ALA A 236 2.85 -29.03 -0.81
CA ALA A 236 1.53 -29.58 -1.13
C ALA A 236 0.36 -28.88 -0.41
N GLY A 237 -0.67 -28.43 -1.15
CA GLY A 237 -1.89 -27.85 -0.59
C GLY A 237 -2.40 -26.62 -1.35
N SER A 238 -3.47 -25.99 -0.84
CA SER A 238 -4.06 -24.81 -1.46
C SER A 238 -3.09 -23.63 -1.47
N LEU A 239 -2.88 -23.01 -2.64
CA LEU A 239 -2.08 -21.79 -2.79
C LEU A 239 -2.67 -20.59 -2.04
N GLY A 240 -3.98 -20.59 -1.81
CA GLY A 240 -4.68 -19.47 -1.16
C GLY A 240 -4.71 -19.53 0.36
N ARG A 241 -4.40 -20.70 0.96
CA ARG A 241 -4.42 -20.89 2.41
C ARG A 241 -3.34 -21.87 2.84
N ARG A 242 -2.45 -21.42 3.72
CA ARG A 242 -1.45 -22.24 4.41
C ARG A 242 -1.80 -22.34 5.89
N ILE A 243 -1.40 -23.45 6.50
CA ILE A 243 -1.67 -23.75 7.91
C ILE A 243 -0.37 -24.26 8.50
N PHE A 244 0.03 -23.67 9.61
CA PHE A 244 1.26 -23.99 10.32
C PHE A 244 0.95 -24.32 11.77
N TRP A 245 1.64 -25.31 12.30
CA TRP A 245 1.54 -25.78 13.68
C TRP A 245 2.87 -25.55 14.38
N SER A 246 2.80 -25.11 15.63
CA SER A 246 3.96 -24.97 16.51
C SER A 246 3.61 -25.51 17.89
N GLU A 247 4.56 -26.23 18.48
CA GLU A 247 4.49 -26.73 19.87
C GLU A 247 5.27 -25.84 20.85
N GLU A 248 6.04 -24.86 20.35
CA GLU A 248 6.93 -24.00 21.14
C GLU A 248 6.38 -22.56 21.34
N SER A 249 5.06 -22.37 21.34
CA SER A 249 4.40 -21.04 21.42
C SER A 249 4.81 -20.03 20.33
N ARG A 250 5.32 -20.49 19.19
CA ARG A 250 5.68 -19.60 18.08
C ARG A 250 4.43 -19.13 17.34
N ASP A 251 4.01 -17.93 17.66
CA ASP A 251 2.83 -17.28 17.08
C ASP A 251 3.11 -16.61 15.72
N ARG A 252 2.11 -15.92 15.16
CA ARG A 252 2.22 -15.19 13.89
C ARG A 252 3.37 -14.18 13.85
N HIS A 253 3.84 -13.63 14.98
CA HIS A 253 4.90 -12.62 14.97
C HIS A 253 6.24 -13.22 14.55
N TYR A 254 6.55 -14.44 15.00
CA TYR A 254 7.74 -15.17 14.53
C TYR A 254 7.69 -15.45 13.03
N LEU A 255 6.50 -15.83 12.53
CA LEU A 255 6.29 -16.05 11.10
C LEU A 255 6.42 -14.75 10.29
N LEU A 256 5.80 -13.67 10.75
CA LEU A 256 5.87 -12.36 10.08
C LEU A 256 7.30 -11.82 10.07
N GLY A 257 8.05 -11.96 11.16
CA GLY A 257 9.47 -11.62 11.23
C GLY A 257 10.28 -12.35 10.16
N ALA A 258 10.18 -13.69 10.11
CA ALA A 258 10.87 -14.49 9.10
C ALA A 258 10.42 -14.17 7.65
N ILE A 259 9.15 -13.79 7.45
CA ILE A 259 8.66 -13.31 6.14
C ILE A 259 9.34 -11.99 5.78
N PHE A 260 9.45 -11.03 6.71
CA PHE A 260 10.10 -9.76 6.46
C PHE A 260 11.59 -9.94 6.12
N ASP A 261 12.31 -10.75 6.88
CA ASP A 261 13.73 -11.06 6.62
C ASP A 261 13.92 -11.61 5.19
N LEU A 262 13.08 -12.57 4.78
CA LEU A 262 13.12 -13.13 3.43
C LEU A 262 12.73 -12.12 2.34
N LEU A 263 11.71 -11.29 2.58
CA LEU A 263 11.32 -10.25 1.64
C LEU A 263 12.44 -9.23 1.43
N GLU A 264 13.18 -8.88 2.50
CA GLU A 264 14.33 -7.97 2.45
C GLU A 264 15.56 -8.63 1.78
N GLU A 265 15.91 -9.86 2.18
CA GLU A 265 17.02 -10.65 1.61
C GLU A 265 16.91 -10.80 0.09
N GLU A 266 15.70 -11.10 -0.40
CA GLU A 266 15.45 -11.29 -1.82
C GLU A 266 15.14 -9.98 -2.57
N GLY A 267 14.95 -8.86 -1.86
CA GLY A 267 14.66 -7.56 -2.46
C GLY A 267 13.23 -7.41 -3.01
N TRP A 268 12.25 -8.04 -2.37
CA TRP A 268 10.83 -7.83 -2.67
C TRP A 268 10.40 -6.40 -2.34
N ARG A 269 9.50 -5.87 -3.16
CA ARG A 269 8.78 -4.63 -2.83
C ARG A 269 7.48 -5.03 -2.13
N TYR A 270 7.27 -4.55 -0.92
CA TYR A 270 6.06 -4.82 -0.14
C TYR A 270 5.60 -3.60 0.65
N SER A 271 4.45 -3.78 1.28
CA SER A 271 3.76 -2.81 2.12
C SER A 271 3.25 -3.52 3.36
N VAL A 272 3.43 -2.90 4.52
CA VAL A 272 3.11 -3.46 5.84
C VAL A 272 1.81 -2.84 6.34
N ASP A 273 1.09 -3.56 7.20
CA ASP A 273 -0.07 -3.02 7.88
C ASP A 273 0.25 -1.72 8.62
N SER A 274 -0.70 -0.79 8.54
CA SER A 274 -0.69 0.49 9.24
C SER A 274 -1.57 0.49 10.50
N GLY A 275 -2.22 -0.64 10.79
CA GLY A 275 -3.22 -0.81 11.84
C GLY A 275 -4.64 -0.39 11.45
N TRP A 276 -4.85 -0.17 10.16
CA TRP A 276 -6.14 0.20 9.57
C TRP A 276 -6.49 -0.65 8.35
N ASN A 277 -5.56 -1.47 7.90
CA ASN A 277 -5.77 -2.30 6.73
C ASN A 277 -6.37 -3.63 7.16
N ASP A 278 -7.24 -4.18 6.34
CA ASP A 278 -7.75 -5.53 6.55
C ASP A 278 -6.70 -6.63 6.29
N TRP A 279 -5.42 -6.28 6.10
CA TRP A 279 -4.33 -7.20 5.76
C TRP A 279 -3.02 -6.86 6.46
N ASP A 280 -2.18 -7.89 6.69
CA ASP A 280 -0.89 -7.75 7.37
C ASP A 280 0.22 -7.28 6.43
N ILE A 281 0.32 -7.90 5.24
CA ILE A 281 1.35 -7.57 4.24
C ILE A 281 0.73 -7.52 2.84
N GLN A 282 1.05 -6.49 2.07
CA GLN A 282 0.80 -6.42 0.64
C GLN A 282 2.12 -6.53 -0.13
N ILE A 283 2.35 -7.66 -0.77
CA ILE A 283 3.54 -7.94 -1.60
C ILE A 283 3.25 -7.49 -3.03
N TYR A 284 4.11 -6.63 -3.57
CA TYR A 284 4.00 -6.15 -4.94
C TYR A 284 4.71 -7.10 -5.89
N GLY A 285 3.92 -7.73 -6.77
CA GLY A 285 4.47 -8.64 -7.78
C GLY A 285 4.82 -7.90 -9.06
N ASN A 286 3.97 -8.11 -10.07
CA ASN A 286 4.20 -7.64 -11.43
C ASN A 286 3.24 -6.51 -11.83
N PHE A 287 3.26 -6.13 -13.10
CA PHE A 287 2.39 -5.08 -13.65
C PHE A 287 0.90 -5.35 -13.47
N TRP A 288 0.50 -6.61 -13.26
CA TRP A 288 -0.90 -7.04 -13.25
C TRP A 288 -1.42 -7.39 -11.85
N TRP A 289 -0.55 -7.94 -11.00
CA TRP A 289 -0.95 -8.58 -9.75
C TRP A 289 -0.08 -8.14 -8.58
N SER A 290 -0.75 -7.94 -7.44
CA SER A 290 -0.15 -7.90 -6.11
C SER A 290 -0.79 -9.00 -5.27
N ILE A 291 -0.10 -9.44 -4.21
CA ILE A 291 -0.63 -10.43 -3.28
C ILE A 291 -0.80 -9.77 -1.93
N VAL A 292 -1.95 -10.04 -1.32
CA VAL A 292 -2.27 -9.62 0.03
C VAL A 292 -2.23 -10.85 0.92
N LEU A 293 -1.50 -10.72 2.02
CA LEU A 293 -1.26 -11.74 3.02
C LEU A 293 -1.97 -11.33 4.33
N GLN A 294 -2.75 -12.25 4.87
CA GLN A 294 -3.45 -12.14 6.15
C GLN A 294 -3.07 -13.35 7.00
N THR A 295 -2.72 -13.13 8.26
CA THR A 295 -2.35 -14.18 9.21
C THR A 295 -3.26 -14.16 10.44
N VAL A 296 -3.52 -15.30 11.03
CA VAL A 296 -4.26 -15.44 12.30
C VAL A 296 -3.65 -16.60 13.07
N THR A 297 -3.41 -16.44 14.37
CA THR A 297 -2.97 -17.51 15.26
C THR A 297 -4.09 -17.92 16.20
N GLU A 298 -4.38 -19.23 16.24
CA GLU A 298 -5.27 -19.87 17.19
C GLU A 298 -4.41 -20.51 18.28
N TYR A 299 -4.67 -20.19 19.55
CA TYR A 299 -3.96 -20.76 20.69
C TYR A 299 -4.70 -21.99 21.21
N HIS A 300 -4.00 -23.12 21.33
CA HIS A 300 -4.56 -24.41 21.75
C HIS A 300 -4.18 -24.82 23.18
N GLY A 301 -3.52 -23.94 23.93
CA GLY A 301 -2.97 -24.24 25.26
C GLY A 301 -1.68 -25.07 25.19
N ASP A 302 -0.99 -25.22 26.32
CA ASP A 302 0.22 -26.08 26.42
C ASP A 302 1.28 -25.76 25.34
N ALA A 303 1.56 -24.46 25.17
CA ALA A 303 2.44 -23.90 24.15
C ALA A 303 2.07 -24.20 22.68
N LYS A 304 0.96 -24.89 22.43
CA LYS A 304 0.52 -25.23 21.08
C LYS A 304 -0.24 -24.07 20.44
N CYS A 305 0.14 -23.76 19.21
CA CYS A 305 -0.51 -22.73 18.42
C CYS A 305 -0.59 -23.13 16.95
N LEU A 306 -1.70 -22.72 16.31
CA LEU A 306 -2.00 -22.96 14.92
C LEU A 306 -2.04 -21.61 14.20
N THR A 307 -1.10 -21.36 13.30
CA THR A 307 -1.04 -20.13 12.50
C THR A 307 -1.57 -20.38 11.10
N LEU A 308 -2.65 -19.68 10.75
CA LEU A 308 -3.31 -19.69 9.45
C LEU A 308 -2.81 -18.51 8.62
N VAL A 309 -2.38 -18.77 7.38
CA VAL A 309 -2.01 -17.72 6.43
C VAL A 309 -2.94 -17.79 5.22
N ARG A 310 -3.52 -16.66 4.84
CA ARG A 310 -4.35 -16.51 3.65
C ARG A 310 -3.67 -15.60 2.64
N LEU A 311 -3.55 -16.09 1.40
CA LEU A 311 -3.02 -15.35 0.26
C LEU A 311 -4.13 -15.01 -0.73
N ARG A 312 -4.37 -13.72 -0.96
CA ARG A 312 -5.38 -13.21 -1.90
C ARG A 312 -4.72 -12.44 -3.03
N ASP A 313 -5.15 -12.71 -4.26
CA ASP A 313 -4.72 -11.91 -5.41
C ASP A 313 -5.44 -10.57 -5.37
N ARG A 314 -4.70 -9.49 -5.62
CA ARG A 314 -5.23 -8.14 -5.70
C ARG A 314 -4.82 -7.51 -7.02
N PHE A 315 -5.83 -7.08 -7.78
CA PHE A 315 -5.61 -6.37 -9.04
C PHE A 315 -4.83 -5.09 -8.80
N VAL A 316 -3.82 -4.88 -9.65
CA VAL A 316 -3.21 -3.56 -9.79
C VAL A 316 -4.13 -2.68 -10.64
N THR A 317 -4.13 -1.37 -10.39
CA THR A 317 -4.96 -0.39 -11.10
C THR A 317 -4.84 -0.49 -12.62
N THR A 318 -3.66 -0.81 -13.13
CA THR A 318 -3.41 -1.09 -14.56
C THR A 318 -4.26 -2.24 -15.08
N THR A 319 -4.35 -3.37 -14.37
CA THR A 319 -5.21 -4.51 -14.75
C THR A 319 -6.67 -4.09 -14.81
N VAL A 320 -7.13 -3.29 -13.84
CA VAL A 320 -8.49 -2.76 -13.84
C VAL A 320 -8.73 -1.91 -15.09
N ILE A 321 -7.84 -0.97 -15.40
CA ILE A 321 -7.96 -0.08 -16.57
C ILE A 321 -8.00 -0.89 -17.87
N PHE A 322 -7.07 -1.84 -18.06
CA PHE A 322 -7.02 -2.66 -19.28
C PHE A 322 -8.27 -3.53 -19.46
N ASN A 323 -8.72 -4.20 -18.40
CA ASN A 323 -9.94 -5.01 -18.47
C ASN A 323 -11.18 -4.15 -18.73
N LEU A 324 -11.28 -3.00 -18.06
CA LEU A 324 -12.39 -2.07 -18.23
C LEU A 324 -12.44 -1.52 -19.67
N MET A 325 -11.29 -1.17 -20.27
CA MET A 325 -11.22 -0.75 -21.66
C MET A 325 -11.56 -1.88 -22.64
N ALA A 326 -11.00 -3.08 -22.43
CA ALA A 326 -11.25 -4.24 -23.29
C ALA A 326 -12.72 -4.70 -23.24
N LEU A 327 -13.30 -4.82 -22.03
CA LEU A 327 -14.70 -5.19 -21.85
C LEU A 327 -15.64 -4.16 -22.46
N SER A 328 -15.34 -2.86 -22.32
CA SER A 328 -16.18 -1.83 -22.92
C SER A 328 -16.16 -1.87 -24.44
N LEU A 329 -14.99 -2.13 -25.04
CA LEU A 329 -14.86 -2.31 -26.49
C LEU A 329 -15.62 -3.56 -26.97
N LEU A 330 -15.49 -4.67 -26.24
CA LEU A 330 -16.21 -5.92 -26.52
C LEU A 330 -17.72 -5.73 -26.45
N MET A 331 -18.20 -5.09 -25.38
CA MET A 331 -19.62 -4.81 -25.20
C MET A 331 -20.15 -3.90 -26.29
N TYR A 332 -19.41 -2.83 -26.64
CA TYR A 332 -19.78 -1.94 -27.75
C TYR A 332 -19.86 -2.68 -29.09
N ARG A 333 -18.88 -3.53 -29.40
CA ARG A 333 -18.88 -4.34 -30.63
C ARG A 333 -20.07 -5.30 -30.67
N GLN A 334 -20.30 -6.03 -29.57
CA GLN A 334 -21.37 -7.03 -29.50
C GLN A 334 -22.77 -6.41 -29.57
N LEU A 335 -22.96 -5.18 -29.09
CA LEU A 335 -24.23 -4.45 -29.19
C LEU A 335 -24.50 -3.92 -30.60
N ASN A 336 -23.47 -3.70 -31.42
CA ASN A 336 -23.62 -3.17 -32.79
C ASN A 336 -23.45 -4.22 -33.88
N ALA A 337 -23.02 -5.43 -33.53
CA ALA A 337 -22.90 -6.56 -34.44
C ALA A 337 -24.12 -7.48 -34.29
N SER A 338 -24.68 -7.94 -35.42
CA SER A 338 -25.74 -8.94 -35.46
C SER A 338 -25.24 -10.37 -35.17
N HIS A 339 -23.93 -10.56 -35.05
CA HIS A 339 -23.27 -11.84 -34.79
C HIS A 339 -22.27 -11.71 -33.64
N VAL A 340 -21.84 -12.85 -33.10
CA VAL A 340 -20.79 -12.90 -32.07
C VAL A 340 -19.43 -12.67 -32.72
N ASP A 341 -18.78 -11.57 -32.35
CA ASP A 341 -17.49 -11.18 -32.94
C ASP A 341 -16.33 -11.90 -32.24
N LEU A 342 -16.00 -13.08 -32.74
CA LEU A 342 -14.93 -13.92 -32.21
C LEU A 342 -13.54 -13.28 -32.30
N TRP A 343 -13.32 -12.32 -33.22
CA TRP A 343 -12.02 -11.67 -33.42
C TRP A 343 -11.58 -10.81 -32.25
N PHE A 344 -12.51 -10.27 -31.46
CA PHE A 344 -12.17 -9.53 -30.23
C PHE A 344 -12.28 -10.41 -28.99
N ILE A 345 -13.23 -11.36 -28.98
CA ILE A 345 -13.45 -12.25 -27.83
C ILE A 345 -12.24 -13.18 -27.63
N ILE A 346 -11.73 -13.80 -28.69
CA ILE A 346 -10.61 -14.77 -28.58
C ILE A 346 -9.34 -14.10 -28.01
N PRO A 347 -8.85 -12.95 -28.52
CA PRO A 347 -7.71 -12.27 -27.92
C PRO A 347 -7.93 -11.86 -26.46
N TYR A 348 -9.14 -11.43 -26.11
CA TYR A 348 -9.45 -11.09 -24.71
C TYR A 348 -9.45 -12.32 -23.80
N LEU A 349 -10.00 -13.46 -24.25
CA LEU A 349 -9.93 -14.72 -23.50
C LEU A 349 -8.48 -15.18 -23.33
N LEU A 350 -7.65 -15.09 -24.38
CA LEU A 350 -6.22 -15.38 -24.29
C LEU A 350 -5.52 -14.45 -23.30
N PHE A 351 -5.88 -13.16 -23.30
CA PHE A 351 -5.39 -12.19 -22.32
C PHE A 351 -5.82 -12.54 -20.88
N LEU A 352 -7.05 -13.01 -20.66
CA LEU A 352 -7.51 -13.48 -19.35
C LEU A 352 -6.73 -14.72 -18.89
N VAL A 353 -6.49 -15.69 -19.78
CA VAL A 353 -5.64 -16.86 -19.49
C VAL A 353 -4.21 -16.42 -19.13
N PHE A 354 -3.65 -15.46 -19.87
CA PHE A 354 -2.36 -14.86 -19.54
C PHE A 354 -2.37 -14.18 -18.16
N LEU A 355 -3.41 -13.44 -17.80
CA LEU A 355 -3.52 -12.83 -16.48
C LEU A 355 -3.61 -13.88 -15.37
N LEU A 356 -4.43 -14.92 -15.54
CA LEU A 356 -4.62 -15.99 -14.55
C LEU A 356 -3.34 -16.80 -14.33
N THR A 357 -2.62 -17.14 -15.41
CA THR A 357 -1.34 -17.85 -15.30
C THR A 357 -0.30 -17.03 -14.54
N ARG A 358 -0.22 -15.71 -14.80
CA ARG A 358 0.66 -14.80 -14.06
C ARG A 358 0.26 -14.62 -12.60
N ALA A 359 -1.03 -14.60 -12.29
CA ALA A 359 -1.52 -14.56 -10.91
C ALA A 359 -1.09 -15.83 -10.16
N ARG A 360 -1.32 -17.00 -10.77
CA ARG A 360 -1.01 -18.29 -10.17
C ARG A 360 0.49 -18.47 -9.95
N ALA A 361 1.33 -18.07 -10.91
CA ALA A 361 2.78 -18.12 -10.77
C ALA A 361 3.27 -17.23 -9.61
N LEU A 362 2.79 -15.99 -9.53
CA LEU A 362 3.13 -15.08 -8.44
C LEU A 362 2.67 -15.65 -7.08
N LYS A 363 1.47 -16.24 -7.03
CA LYS A 363 0.94 -16.84 -5.80
C LYS A 363 1.68 -18.09 -5.38
N SER A 364 2.11 -18.93 -6.33
CA SER A 364 3.01 -20.05 -6.04
C SER A 364 4.28 -19.55 -5.38
N ARG A 365 4.91 -18.53 -5.97
CA ARG A 365 6.17 -17.98 -5.45
C ARG A 365 6.04 -17.41 -4.04
N VAL A 366 4.98 -16.63 -3.78
CA VAL A 366 4.73 -16.09 -2.43
C VAL A 366 4.39 -17.20 -1.45
N ALA A 367 3.66 -18.23 -1.88
CA ALA A 367 3.38 -19.39 -1.02
C ALA A 367 4.66 -20.16 -0.67
N GLU A 368 5.59 -20.32 -1.62
CA GLU A 368 6.91 -20.92 -1.39
C GLU A 368 7.72 -20.11 -0.37
N LEU A 369 7.73 -18.77 -0.49
CA LEU A 369 8.37 -17.88 0.47
C LEU A 369 7.78 -18.02 1.87
N VAL A 370 6.45 -18.07 1.99
CA VAL A 370 5.77 -18.26 3.29
C VAL A 370 6.08 -19.63 3.89
N ASP A 371 6.14 -20.67 3.07
CA ASP A 371 6.49 -22.02 3.54
C ASP A 371 7.95 -22.06 4.04
N LEU A 372 8.88 -21.36 3.36
CA LEU A 372 10.27 -21.21 3.81
C LEU A 372 10.38 -20.36 5.09
N ALA A 373 9.62 -19.27 5.18
CA ALA A 373 9.57 -18.42 6.37
C ALA A 373 9.07 -19.20 7.59
N ALA A 374 8.03 -20.02 7.41
CA ALA A 374 7.52 -20.89 8.46
C ALA A 374 8.57 -21.90 8.92
N HIS A 375 9.33 -22.48 7.98
CA HIS A 375 10.44 -23.37 8.32
C HIS A 375 11.55 -22.67 9.11
N ARG A 376 11.98 -21.47 8.70
CA ARG A 376 12.94 -20.64 9.46
C ARG A 376 12.40 -20.26 10.85
N ALA A 377 11.10 -20.01 10.93
CA ALA A 377 10.41 -19.76 12.18
C ALA A 377 10.15 -21.04 13.00
N GLY A 378 10.64 -22.22 12.59
CA GLY A 378 10.49 -23.48 13.34
C GLY A 378 9.06 -24.02 13.39
N MET A 379 8.19 -23.58 12.49
CA MET A 379 6.81 -24.04 12.40
C MET A 379 6.69 -25.18 11.39
N GLN A 380 5.85 -26.15 11.72
CA GLN A 380 5.57 -27.29 10.85
C GLN A 380 4.32 -27.05 10.01
N ARG A 381 4.34 -27.46 8.75
CA ARG A 381 3.18 -27.35 7.88
C ARG A 381 2.12 -28.38 8.26
N ALA A 382 0.88 -27.94 8.48
CA ALA A 382 -0.26 -28.81 8.74
C ALA A 382 -1.18 -28.89 7.52
N LEU A 383 -1.63 -30.10 7.16
CA LEU A 383 -2.67 -30.31 6.15
C LEU A 383 -4.01 -30.51 6.85
N ARG A 384 -5.09 -29.89 6.34
CA ARG A 384 -6.46 -29.90 6.92
C ARG A 384 -7.12 -31.30 7.01
N ARG A 385 -6.39 -32.38 6.71
CA ARG A 385 -6.78 -33.77 6.95
C ARG A 385 -5.69 -34.44 7.78
N GLY A 386 -5.90 -34.51 9.10
CA GLY A 386 -5.51 -35.59 10.03
C GLY A 386 -4.16 -36.32 9.91
N ARG A 387 -3.19 -35.82 9.15
CA ARG A 387 -1.82 -36.33 9.09
C ARG A 387 -0.91 -35.12 9.26
N THR A 388 -0.54 -34.86 10.51
CA THR A 388 0.80 -34.39 10.81
C THR A 388 1.75 -35.28 10.01
N THR A 389 2.64 -34.68 9.23
CA THR A 389 3.80 -35.38 8.70
C THR A 389 4.73 -35.68 9.88
N MET A 390 4.34 -36.64 10.72
CA MET A 390 5.27 -37.33 11.59
C MET A 390 6.03 -38.31 10.70
N ASP A 391 7.17 -37.87 10.19
CA ASP A 391 8.32 -38.74 10.04
C ASP A 391 9.59 -37.90 9.97
N ILE A 392 10.11 -37.54 11.14
CA ILE A 392 11.55 -37.31 11.30
C ILE A 392 11.94 -38.18 12.49
N SER A 393 12.36 -39.40 12.20
CA SER A 393 13.18 -40.17 13.14
C SER A 393 14.38 -39.30 13.53
N PRO A 394 14.66 -39.08 14.82
CA PRO A 394 15.95 -38.55 15.22
C PRO A 394 16.99 -39.62 14.82
N LEU A 395 17.96 -39.24 13.99
CA LEU A 395 19.15 -40.04 13.78
C LEU A 395 19.77 -40.32 15.15
N PRO A 396 19.93 -41.59 15.57
CA PRO A 396 20.69 -41.90 16.76
C PRO A 396 22.19 -42.04 16.41
N VAL A 397 23.00 -41.78 17.45
CA VAL A 397 24.43 -42.08 17.64
C VAL A 397 25.43 -41.24 16.80
N ASP A 398 26.52 -40.67 17.35
CA ASP A 398 27.39 -41.20 18.40
C ASP A 398 28.04 -40.17 19.34
N ALA A 399 28.27 -40.69 20.54
CA ALA A 399 29.09 -40.27 21.66
C ALA A 399 30.28 -39.33 21.42
N ALA A 400 30.39 -38.39 22.38
CA ALA A 400 31.60 -37.81 22.96
C ALA A 400 32.94 -38.39 22.48
N LEU A 401 33.73 -37.55 21.81
CA LEU A 401 35.19 -37.64 21.84
C LEU A 401 35.70 -36.63 22.86
N SER A 402 36.13 -37.17 24.00
CA SER A 402 36.99 -36.53 24.98
C SER A 402 38.22 -35.94 24.31
N VAL A 403 38.41 -34.62 24.44
CA VAL A 403 39.69 -33.97 24.14
C VAL A 403 40.54 -34.10 25.39
N ASP A 404 41.48 -35.04 25.37
CA ASP A 404 42.58 -35.09 26.33
C ASP A 404 43.62 -34.01 25.95
N PRO A 405 44.17 -33.25 26.92
CA PRO A 405 45.19 -32.24 26.66
C PRO A 405 46.57 -32.90 26.55
N VAL A 406 47.55 -32.14 26.02
CA VAL A 406 49.00 -32.46 25.88
C VAL A 406 49.41 -32.93 24.47
N ALA A 407 49.89 -31.98 23.65
CA ALA A 407 51.16 -32.06 22.90
C ALA A 407 51.31 -30.87 21.95
N ARG A 408 52.38 -30.08 22.17
CA ARG A 408 53.09 -29.08 21.33
C ARG A 408 53.57 -27.96 22.27
N THR A 409 54.77 -28.01 22.87
CA THR A 409 56.09 -27.68 22.27
C THR A 409 56.02 -26.73 21.08
#